data_AF-A0A946R2M3-F1
#
_entry.id   AF-A0A946R2M3-F1
#
_cell.length_a   1.000
_cell.length_b   1.000
_cell.length_c   1.000
_cell.angle_alpha   90.00
_cell.angle_beta   90.00
_cell.angle_gamma   90.00
#
_symmetry.space_group_name_H-M   'P 1'
#
loop_
_entity.id
_entity.type
_entity.pdbx_description
1 polymer ?
#
loop_
_entity_poly.entity_id
_entity_poly.type
_entity_poly.pdbx_seq_one_letter_code
_entity_poly.pdbx_strand_id
1 'polypeptide(L)'
;MIRVKNWSRYQSYKDRRPPWIRFHRSILDDYKYQSMSAESRALLPMLWLLACEDADPTSGLIRADVEEISFRLRLSHETVTDSLHEIEDADFIGCIESVTEPLRGRDETVTPETETEAETETETEGKQTEKPASPAKHEVPITEIVKMYHSLLPNNPRVIKLTEARKSQIKARWKEDLKDIAAWQSYFEKISKSEFLTGRKAGGNGKLFKPCLEWLTKPGNYAKVAEGKYEDQKAALHQMQQRSPSDRVMSADGGVGL
;
A
#
# COMPACT_ATOMS: atom_id res chain seq x y z
N MET A 1 4.35 -24.41 21.07
CA MET A 1 3.82 -23.20 20.40
C MET A 1 4.21 -23.28 18.92
N ILE A 2 3.35 -22.88 17.98
CA ILE A 2 3.65 -23.03 16.53
C ILE A 2 3.83 -21.65 15.91
N ARG A 3 4.82 -21.47 15.03
CA ARG A 3 5.05 -20.24 14.27
C ARG A 3 4.88 -20.48 12.78
N VAL A 4 4.03 -19.69 12.13
CA VAL A 4 3.88 -19.69 10.67
C VAL A 4 5.08 -18.99 10.03
N LYS A 5 5.79 -19.68 9.13
CA LYS A 5 6.93 -19.09 8.42
C LYS A 5 6.45 -18.09 7.38
N ASN A 6 7.24 -17.04 7.16
CA ASN A 6 6.95 -15.97 6.19
C ASN A 6 5.56 -15.31 6.40
N TRP A 7 5.13 -15.15 7.65
CA TRP A 7 3.79 -14.64 8.00
C TRP A 7 3.40 -13.34 7.27
N SER A 8 4.35 -12.42 7.10
CA SER A 8 4.15 -11.15 6.37
C SER A 8 3.67 -11.31 4.92
N ARG A 9 3.91 -12.46 4.30
CA ARG A 9 3.39 -12.81 2.97
C ARG A 9 1.88 -13.04 3.02
N TYR A 10 1.40 -13.75 4.04
CA TYR A 10 0.01 -14.17 4.17
C TYR A 10 -0.85 -13.10 4.84
N GLN A 11 -0.26 -12.28 5.71
CA GLN A 11 -0.93 -11.23 6.45
C GLN A 11 -0.11 -9.93 6.52
N SER A 12 -0.74 -8.78 6.26
CA SER A 12 -0.10 -7.46 6.33
C SER A 12 -0.83 -6.44 7.20
N TYR A 13 -1.97 -6.79 7.79
CA TYR A 13 -2.62 -5.91 8.77
C TYR A 13 -1.83 -5.88 10.06
N LYS A 14 -1.72 -4.68 10.63
CA LYS A 14 -1.06 -4.42 11.91
C LYS A 14 -2.04 -4.03 13.01
N ASP A 15 -3.30 -3.82 12.65
CA ASP A 15 -4.38 -3.47 13.56
C ASP A 15 -5.55 -4.43 13.33
N ARG A 16 -6.13 -4.95 14.44
CA ARG A 16 -7.27 -5.88 14.52
C ARG A 16 -6.91 -7.36 14.31
N ARG A 17 -7.79 -8.25 14.77
CA ARG A 17 -7.87 -9.67 14.36
C ARG A 17 -8.46 -9.71 12.95
N PRO A 18 -7.65 -9.88 11.90
CA PRO A 18 -8.08 -9.61 10.54
C PRO A 18 -9.14 -10.65 10.11
N PRO A 19 -10.24 -10.22 9.47
CA PRO A 19 -11.31 -11.13 9.07
C PRO A 19 -10.94 -12.02 7.86
N TRP A 20 -9.74 -11.86 7.30
CA TRP A 20 -9.31 -12.58 6.10
C TRP A 20 -7.80 -12.79 6.06
N ILE A 21 -7.39 -13.80 5.29
CA ILE A 21 -6.00 -14.12 5.00
C ILE A 21 -5.75 -14.24 3.48
N ARG A 22 -4.53 -13.93 3.02
CA ARG A 22 -4.16 -14.08 1.61
C ARG A 22 -3.73 -15.51 1.29
N PHE A 23 -4.46 -16.14 0.39
CA PHE A 23 -4.00 -17.35 -0.29
C PHE A 23 -3.37 -16.97 -1.64
N HIS A 24 -2.07 -17.21 -1.80
CA HIS A 24 -1.32 -16.76 -2.98
C HIS A 24 -1.35 -17.81 -4.09
N ARG A 25 -1.60 -17.39 -5.35
CA ARG A 25 -1.59 -18.29 -6.52
C ARG A 25 -0.29 -19.10 -6.67
N SER A 26 0.82 -18.57 -6.19
CA SER A 26 2.15 -19.20 -6.30
C SER A 26 2.24 -20.53 -5.57
N ILE A 27 1.32 -20.82 -4.65
CA ILE A 27 1.29 -22.10 -3.95
C ILE A 27 0.91 -23.27 -4.87
N LEU A 28 0.31 -22.98 -6.03
CA LEU A 28 0.06 -23.97 -7.07
C LEU A 28 1.36 -24.47 -7.70
N ASP A 29 2.39 -23.63 -7.72
CA ASP A 29 3.70 -23.91 -8.31
C ASP A 29 4.73 -24.39 -7.27
N ASP A 30 4.37 -24.41 -5.99
CA ASP A 30 5.27 -24.77 -4.89
C ASP A 30 5.36 -26.28 -4.73
N TYR A 31 6.51 -26.86 -5.12
CA TYR A 31 6.73 -28.31 -5.07
C TYR A 31 6.53 -28.89 -3.67
N LYS A 32 7.05 -28.22 -2.63
CA LYS A 32 6.94 -28.71 -1.25
C LYS A 32 5.48 -28.75 -0.81
N TYR A 33 4.71 -27.72 -1.15
CA TYR A 33 3.28 -27.71 -0.87
C TYR A 33 2.57 -28.86 -1.59
N GLN A 34 2.83 -29.05 -2.88
CA GLN A 34 2.16 -30.09 -3.68
C GLN A 34 2.58 -31.52 -3.33
N SER A 35 3.76 -31.72 -2.74
CA SER A 35 4.22 -33.03 -2.29
C SER A 35 3.56 -33.50 -0.99
N MET A 36 2.91 -32.61 -0.24
CA MET A 36 2.25 -32.99 1.02
C MET A 36 0.92 -33.72 0.80
N SER A 37 0.52 -34.51 1.80
CA SER A 37 -0.81 -35.13 1.89
C SER A 37 -1.96 -34.13 1.73
N ALA A 38 -3.14 -34.63 1.38
CA ALA A 38 -4.32 -33.78 1.22
C ALA A 38 -4.71 -33.12 2.56
N GLU A 39 -4.53 -33.86 3.64
CA GLU A 39 -4.77 -33.47 5.02
C GLU A 39 -3.86 -32.31 5.42
N SER A 40 -2.54 -32.44 5.22
CA SER A 40 -1.57 -31.37 5.51
C SER A 40 -1.79 -30.11 4.70
N ARG A 41 -2.10 -30.26 3.40
CA ARG A 41 -2.43 -29.11 2.54
C ARG A 41 -3.71 -28.42 2.99
N ALA A 42 -4.71 -29.16 3.48
CA ALA A 42 -5.95 -28.59 3.99
C ALA A 42 -5.76 -27.95 5.39
N LEU A 43 -4.91 -28.53 6.23
CA LEU A 43 -4.62 -28.04 7.58
C LEU A 43 -3.88 -26.71 7.55
N LEU A 44 -2.97 -26.49 6.59
CA LEU A 44 -2.14 -25.29 6.55
C LEU A 44 -2.95 -23.96 6.52
N PRO A 45 -3.96 -23.77 5.63
CA PRO A 45 -4.85 -22.60 5.69
C PRO A 45 -5.60 -22.46 7.02
N MET A 46 -5.98 -23.59 7.66
CA MET A 46 -6.67 -23.56 8.96
C MET A 46 -5.75 -23.08 10.07
N LEU A 47 -4.50 -23.55 10.10
CA LEU A 47 -3.46 -23.06 11.02
C LEU A 47 -3.24 -21.56 10.84
N TRP A 48 -3.23 -21.08 9.61
CA TRP A 48 -3.09 -19.64 9.37
C TRP A 48 -4.29 -18.83 9.88
N LEU A 49 -5.50 -19.38 9.84
CA LEU A 49 -6.67 -18.74 10.45
C LEU A 49 -6.53 -18.68 11.98
N LEU A 50 -6.00 -19.73 12.61
CA LEU A 50 -5.69 -19.71 14.05
C LEU A 50 -4.62 -18.67 14.39
N ALA A 51 -3.60 -18.50 13.55
CA ALA A 51 -2.56 -17.49 13.73
C ALA A 51 -3.10 -16.04 13.67
N CYS A 52 -4.21 -15.79 12.98
CA CYS A 52 -4.88 -14.48 12.94
C CYS A 52 -5.50 -14.06 14.29
N GLU A 53 -5.66 -14.99 15.24
CA GLU A 53 -6.28 -14.70 16.54
C GLU A 53 -5.29 -14.17 17.58
N ASP A 54 -3.98 -14.29 17.33
CA ASP A 54 -2.95 -13.79 18.22
C ASP A 54 -3.12 -12.29 18.48
N ALA A 55 -2.69 -11.86 19.67
CA ALA A 55 -2.77 -10.46 20.06
C ALA A 55 -1.84 -9.58 19.21
N ASP A 56 -0.68 -10.11 18.81
CA ASP A 56 0.23 -9.44 17.88
C ASP A 56 -0.03 -9.94 16.45
N PRO A 57 -0.62 -9.12 15.57
CA PRO A 57 -0.95 -9.53 14.21
C PRO A 57 0.28 -9.74 13.32
N THR A 58 1.48 -9.36 13.77
CA THR A 58 2.73 -9.53 13.03
C THR A 58 3.53 -10.77 13.43
N SER A 59 3.17 -11.42 14.55
CA SER A 59 3.93 -12.53 15.12
C SER A 59 3.83 -13.82 14.28
N GLY A 60 2.63 -14.08 13.73
CA GLY A 60 2.29 -15.34 13.08
C GLY A 60 2.32 -16.53 14.04
N LEU A 61 2.08 -16.30 15.34
CA LEU A 61 2.12 -17.32 16.37
C LEU A 61 0.74 -17.95 16.57
N ILE A 62 0.75 -19.26 16.78
CA ILE A 62 -0.41 -20.04 17.20
C ILE A 62 -0.14 -20.47 18.65
N ARG A 63 -0.87 -19.85 19.57
CA ARG A 63 -0.82 -20.11 21.01
C ARG A 63 -1.84 -21.19 21.43
N ALA A 64 -1.92 -22.24 20.63
CA ALA A 64 -2.73 -23.42 20.89
C ALA A 64 -1.83 -24.65 20.89
N ASP A 65 -2.12 -25.60 21.77
CA ASP A 65 -1.49 -26.92 21.74
C ASP A 65 -2.21 -27.85 20.74
N VAL A 66 -1.69 -29.06 20.57
CA VAL A 66 -2.23 -30.04 19.61
C VAL A 66 -3.66 -30.44 19.99
N GLU A 67 -3.96 -30.53 21.29
CA GLU A 67 -5.30 -30.86 21.79
C GLU A 67 -6.32 -29.76 21.44
N GLU A 68 -5.98 -28.49 21.65
CA GLU A 68 -6.81 -27.36 21.31
C GLU A 68 -7.00 -27.25 19.79
N ILE A 69 -5.95 -27.43 19.00
CA ILE A 69 -6.04 -27.42 17.53
C ILE A 69 -6.97 -28.54 17.05
N SER A 70 -6.79 -29.76 17.57
CA SER A 70 -7.65 -30.92 17.27
C SER A 70 -9.12 -30.64 17.57
N PHE A 71 -9.41 -30.10 18.77
CA PHE A 71 -10.77 -29.74 19.16
C PHE A 71 -11.38 -28.68 18.24
N ARG A 72 -10.64 -27.61 17.95
CA ARG A 72 -11.13 -26.47 17.17
C ARG A 72 -11.35 -26.81 15.71
N LEU A 73 -10.48 -27.62 15.12
CA LEU A 73 -10.56 -28.02 13.72
C LEU A 73 -11.40 -29.28 13.50
N ARG A 74 -11.85 -29.94 14.59
CA ARG A 74 -12.64 -31.18 14.56
C ARG A 74 -11.91 -32.31 13.83
N LEU A 75 -10.60 -32.39 14.02
CA LEU A 75 -9.72 -33.41 13.47
C LEU A 75 -9.22 -34.31 14.61
N SER A 76 -8.87 -35.56 14.31
CA SER A 76 -8.29 -36.45 15.33
C SER A 76 -6.89 -35.96 15.74
N HIS A 77 -6.49 -36.27 16.97
CA HIS A 77 -5.17 -35.90 17.48
C HIS A 77 -4.04 -36.48 16.61
N GLU A 78 -4.20 -37.73 16.15
CA GLU A 78 -3.27 -38.42 15.25
C GLU A 78 -3.11 -37.66 13.93
N THR A 79 -4.22 -37.35 13.25
CA THR A 79 -4.18 -36.62 11.97
C THR A 79 -3.55 -35.25 12.11
N VAL A 80 -3.83 -34.50 13.19
CA VAL A 80 -3.21 -33.20 13.42
C VAL A 80 -1.71 -33.36 13.66
N THR A 81 -1.30 -34.34 14.46
CA THR A 81 0.12 -34.57 14.78
C THR A 81 0.91 -34.91 13.52
N ASP A 82 0.45 -35.90 12.74
CA ASP A 82 1.11 -36.33 11.50
C ASP A 82 1.18 -35.19 10.49
N SER A 83 0.08 -34.44 10.35
CA SER A 83 0.03 -33.31 9.43
C SER A 83 0.95 -32.18 9.87
N LEU A 84 1.08 -31.92 11.18
CA LEU A 84 2.00 -30.90 11.69
C LEU A 84 3.45 -31.26 11.38
N HIS A 85 3.85 -32.53 11.56
CA HIS A 85 5.18 -32.99 11.20
C HIS A 85 5.47 -32.81 9.70
N GLU A 86 4.53 -33.19 8.82
CA GLU A 86 4.70 -33.04 7.38
C GLU A 86 4.78 -31.56 6.95
N ILE A 87 3.98 -30.68 7.56
CA ILE A 87 4.01 -29.23 7.29
C ILE A 87 5.31 -28.60 7.80
N GLU A 88 5.84 -29.08 8.92
CA GLU A 88 7.13 -28.66 9.46
C GLU A 88 8.29 -29.08 8.55
N ASP A 89 8.29 -30.32 8.06
CA ASP A 89 9.26 -30.84 7.09
C ASP A 89 9.21 -30.06 5.77
N ALA A 90 8.02 -29.66 5.34
CA ALA A 90 7.81 -28.82 4.17
C ALA A 90 8.19 -27.34 4.40
N ASP A 91 8.68 -26.98 5.59
CA ASP A 91 9.20 -25.65 5.94
C ASP A 91 8.13 -24.52 5.93
N PHE A 92 6.86 -24.88 6.16
CA PHE A 92 5.76 -23.89 6.24
C PHE A 92 5.51 -23.40 7.67
N ILE A 93 5.86 -24.22 8.67
CA ILE A 93 5.79 -23.85 10.09
C ILE A 93 7.12 -24.15 10.78
N GLY A 94 7.28 -23.66 12.01
CA GLY A 94 8.29 -24.13 12.95
C GLY A 94 7.67 -24.33 14.31
N CYS A 95 7.92 -25.49 14.92
CA CYS A 95 7.56 -25.76 16.30
C CYS A 95 8.55 -25.02 17.22
N ILE A 96 8.02 -24.09 18.01
CA ILE A 96 8.74 -23.51 19.14
C ILE A 96 8.44 -24.44 20.31
N GLU A 97 9.41 -25.28 20.68
CA GLU A 97 9.36 -26.06 21.91
C GLU A 97 9.05 -25.10 23.06
N SER A 98 7.88 -25.28 23.67
CA SER A 98 7.57 -24.63 24.93
C SER A 98 8.44 -25.28 25.98
N VAL A 99 9.40 -24.54 26.52
CA VAL A 99 9.97 -24.85 27.83
C VAL A 99 8.79 -24.85 28.82
N THR A 100 8.31 -26.05 29.15
CA THR A 100 7.48 -26.31 30.30
C THR A 100 8.36 -26.25 31.54
N GLU A 101 8.39 -25.12 32.23
CA GLU A 101 8.76 -25.03 33.65
C GLU A 101 7.83 -23.98 34.30
N PRO A 102 6.98 -24.37 35.26
CA PRO A 102 6.10 -23.45 35.95
C PRO A 102 6.84 -22.90 37.19
N LEU A 103 7.24 -21.62 37.18
CA LEU A 103 7.66 -20.96 38.42
C LEU A 103 6.83 -19.71 38.69
N ARG A 104 5.93 -19.91 39.65
CA ARG A 104 5.21 -18.90 40.41
C ARG A 104 6.18 -18.31 41.45
N GLY A 105 6.37 -16.99 41.46
CA GLY A 105 6.97 -16.29 42.62
C GLY A 105 7.98 -15.18 42.30
N ARG A 106 7.48 -13.95 42.12
CA ARG A 106 7.94 -12.66 42.69
C ARG A 106 9.39 -12.60 43.23
N ASP A 107 10.26 -11.78 42.66
CA ASP A 107 10.46 -10.38 43.09
C ASP A 107 11.29 -9.55 42.10
N GLU A 108 11.14 -8.23 42.25
CA GLU A 108 11.65 -7.13 41.45
C GLU A 108 13.17 -7.16 41.19
N THR A 109 13.57 -6.92 39.94
CA THR A 109 14.59 -5.91 39.60
C THR A 109 14.46 -5.56 38.12
N VAL A 110 13.90 -4.37 37.93
CA VAL A 110 13.71 -3.66 36.67
C VAL A 110 15.04 -3.05 36.24
N THR A 111 15.44 -3.28 34.98
CA THR A 111 16.24 -2.34 34.19
C THR A 111 15.62 -2.29 32.79
N PRO A 112 15.05 -1.16 32.35
CA PRO A 112 14.56 -0.98 30.99
C PRO A 112 15.66 -0.40 30.12
N GLU A 113 15.95 -1.04 28.99
CA GLU A 113 16.62 -0.38 27.87
C GLU A 113 15.53 0.21 26.98
N THR A 114 15.51 1.54 27.03
CA THR A 114 14.55 2.48 26.46
C THR A 114 14.89 2.78 25.01
N GLU A 115 13.92 2.60 24.09
CA GLU A 115 13.69 3.54 22.98
C GLU A 115 12.19 3.81 22.88
N THR A 116 11.74 4.69 23.77
CA THR A 116 10.51 5.51 23.71
C THR A 116 10.76 6.63 22.67
N GLU A 117 9.81 7.15 21.91
CA GLU A 117 8.70 8.04 22.32
C GLU A 117 7.65 8.03 21.19
N ALA A 118 6.37 7.72 21.44
CA ALA A 118 5.36 8.46 22.20
C ALA A 118 4.82 9.69 21.44
N GLU A 119 3.54 9.58 21.09
CA GLU A 119 2.67 10.71 20.73
C GLU A 119 2.46 11.59 21.96
N THR A 120 2.48 12.91 21.82
CA THR A 120 1.70 13.83 22.67
C THR A 120 1.39 15.10 21.89
N GLU A 121 0.11 15.47 21.92
CA GLU A 121 -0.46 16.73 21.46
C GLU A 121 0.01 17.89 22.35
N THR A 122 0.46 19.01 21.77
CA THR A 122 0.32 20.33 22.41
C THR A 122 0.33 21.43 21.35
N GLU A 123 -0.73 22.24 21.35
CA GLU A 123 -0.77 23.57 20.74
C GLU A 123 0.26 24.48 21.43
N THR A 124 1.13 25.19 20.72
CA THR A 124 1.36 26.63 20.94
C THR A 124 2.10 27.29 19.78
N GLU A 125 1.69 28.53 19.57
CA GLU A 125 2.08 29.58 18.64
C GLU A 125 3.52 30.13 18.86
N GLY A 126 4.17 30.61 17.79
CA GLY A 126 5.04 31.80 17.87
C GLY A 126 6.57 31.65 17.78
N LYS A 127 7.09 32.11 16.64
CA LYS A 127 8.19 33.11 16.49
C LYS A 127 9.67 32.65 16.32
N GLN A 128 10.13 32.90 15.09
CA GLN A 128 11.46 33.23 14.55
C GLN A 128 12.71 33.24 15.46
N THR A 129 13.80 32.67 14.93
CA THR A 129 15.16 33.27 14.97
C THR A 129 16.01 32.72 13.81
N GLU A 130 16.87 33.58 13.25
CA GLU A 130 17.59 33.43 11.98
C GLU A 130 19.01 32.83 12.11
N LYS A 131 19.39 31.99 11.12
CA LYS A 131 20.69 31.80 10.41
C LYS A 131 22.00 31.39 11.16
N PRO A 132 23.04 30.81 10.48
CA PRO A 132 23.36 30.88 9.05
C PRO A 132 23.55 29.55 8.29
N ALA A 133 23.78 29.69 6.98
CA ALA A 133 23.52 28.73 5.90
C ALA A 133 24.73 27.89 5.45
N SER A 134 24.45 26.69 4.92
CA SER A 134 25.26 25.96 3.92
C SER A 134 24.38 24.94 3.16
N PRO A 135 24.71 24.53 1.92
CA PRO A 135 23.91 24.72 0.70
C PRO A 135 22.72 23.76 0.53
N ALA A 136 21.68 24.28 -0.14
CA ALA A 136 20.35 23.70 -0.29
C ALA A 136 20.32 22.36 -1.05
N LYS A 137 19.93 21.28 -0.35
CA LYS A 137 19.16 20.19 -0.95
C LYS A 137 17.73 20.69 -1.07
N HIS A 138 17.21 20.90 -2.27
CA HIS A 138 15.81 21.26 -2.47
C HIS A 138 14.91 20.18 -1.86
N GLU A 139 14.36 20.45 -0.68
CA GLU A 139 13.33 19.62 -0.08
C GLU A 139 12.08 19.63 -0.97
N VAL A 140 11.45 18.46 -1.15
CA VAL A 140 10.23 18.34 -1.95
C VAL A 140 9.12 19.19 -1.32
N PRO A 141 8.49 20.14 -2.06
CA PRO A 141 7.49 21.06 -1.51
C PRO A 141 6.11 20.36 -1.38
N ILE A 142 6.02 19.39 -0.47
CA ILE A 142 4.83 18.54 -0.29
C ILE A 142 3.60 19.37 0.09
N THR A 143 3.76 20.34 0.98
CA THR A 143 2.67 21.22 1.43
C THR A 143 2.08 22.03 0.28
N GLU A 144 2.94 22.53 -0.62
CA GLU A 144 2.53 23.29 -1.80
C GLU A 144 1.78 22.42 -2.81
N ILE A 145 2.27 21.20 -3.06
CA ILE A 145 1.60 20.22 -3.94
C ILE A 145 0.20 19.89 -3.40
N VAL A 146 0.05 19.71 -2.08
CA VAL A 146 -1.26 19.42 -1.46
C VAL A 146 -2.20 20.63 -1.55
N LYS A 147 -1.69 21.85 -1.31
CA LYS A 147 -2.48 23.07 -1.47
C LYS A 147 -2.98 23.23 -2.90
N MET A 148 -2.12 22.97 -3.87
CA MET A 148 -2.44 23.00 -5.30
C MET A 148 -3.50 21.96 -5.67
N TYR A 149 -3.39 20.73 -5.15
CA TYR A 149 -4.39 19.69 -5.30
C TYR A 149 -5.78 20.16 -4.81
N HIS A 150 -5.87 20.77 -3.62
CA HIS A 150 -7.15 21.28 -3.10
C HIS A 150 -7.70 22.45 -3.92
N SER A 151 -6.82 23.31 -4.45
CA SER A 151 -7.22 24.47 -5.25
C SER A 151 -7.74 24.08 -6.63
N LEU A 152 -7.07 23.16 -7.32
CA LEU A 152 -7.40 22.77 -8.70
C LEU A 152 -8.49 21.70 -8.77
N LEU A 153 -8.63 20.88 -7.73
CA LEU A 153 -9.59 19.77 -7.67
C LEU A 153 -10.52 19.88 -6.45
N PRO A 154 -11.36 20.94 -6.36
CA PRO A 154 -12.19 21.21 -5.19
C PRO A 154 -13.26 20.13 -4.92
N ASN A 155 -13.67 19.41 -5.96
CA ASN A 155 -14.71 18.39 -5.90
C ASN A 155 -14.18 16.99 -5.54
N ASN A 156 -12.86 16.82 -5.48
CA ASN A 156 -12.19 15.55 -5.19
C ASN A 156 -11.97 15.38 -3.66
N PRO A 157 -11.76 14.14 -3.16
CA PRO A 157 -11.57 13.90 -1.74
C PRO A 157 -10.37 14.66 -1.17
N ARG A 158 -10.60 15.48 -0.14
CA ARG A 158 -9.53 16.28 0.49
C ARG A 158 -8.55 15.41 1.28
N VAL A 159 -7.31 15.88 1.32
CA VAL A 159 -6.27 15.31 2.19
C VAL A 159 -6.44 15.90 3.58
N ILE A 160 -6.94 15.09 4.52
CA ILE A 160 -7.16 15.51 5.93
C ILE A 160 -5.88 15.29 6.76
N LYS A 161 -5.28 14.10 6.67
CA LYS A 161 -4.06 13.74 7.38
C LYS A 161 -2.92 13.46 6.40
N LEU A 162 -1.74 14.01 6.66
CA LEU A 162 -0.58 13.88 5.78
C LEU A 162 0.35 12.79 6.34
N THR A 163 0.00 11.53 6.09
CA THR A 163 0.73 10.35 6.60
C THR A 163 2.09 10.17 5.91
N GLU A 164 3.03 9.50 6.56
CA GLU A 164 4.37 9.23 6.00
C GLU A 164 4.31 8.45 4.68
N ALA A 165 3.35 7.53 4.53
CA ALA A 165 3.12 6.82 3.27
C ALA A 165 2.74 7.78 2.13
N ARG A 166 1.88 8.78 2.38
CA ARG A 166 1.50 9.80 1.39
C ARG A 166 2.68 10.72 1.05
N LYS A 167 3.45 11.15 2.05
CA LYS A 167 4.68 11.92 1.83
C LYS A 167 5.65 11.16 0.94
N SER A 168 5.86 9.88 1.24
CA SER A 168 6.74 8.99 0.47
C SER A 168 6.29 8.87 -0.99
N GLN A 169 4.99 8.68 -1.25
CA GLN A 169 4.46 8.62 -2.62
C GLN A 169 4.64 9.93 -3.40
N ILE A 170 4.38 11.08 -2.76
CA ILE A 170 4.58 12.40 -3.38
C ILE A 170 6.06 12.61 -3.70
N LYS A 171 6.97 12.28 -2.76
CA LYS A 171 8.42 12.33 -2.97
C LYS A 171 8.86 11.43 -4.13
N ALA A 172 8.31 10.23 -4.24
CA ALA A 172 8.61 9.32 -5.34
C ALA A 172 8.17 9.91 -6.70
N ARG A 173 6.94 10.45 -6.79
CA ARG A 173 6.47 11.11 -8.03
C ARG A 173 7.27 12.36 -8.36
N TRP A 174 7.69 13.12 -7.35
CA TRP A 174 8.58 14.26 -7.54
C TRP A 174 9.90 13.84 -8.16
N LYS A 175 10.50 12.75 -7.68
CA LYS A 175 11.80 12.29 -8.20
C LYS A 175 11.72 11.73 -9.62
N GLU A 176 10.66 10.97 -9.91
CA GLU A 176 10.56 10.20 -11.15
C GLU A 176 10.00 11.04 -12.31
N ASP A 177 8.78 11.57 -12.14
CA ASP A 177 7.98 12.08 -13.26
C ASP A 177 7.73 13.60 -13.18
N LEU A 178 7.38 14.10 -11.99
CA LEU A 178 6.90 15.47 -11.76
C LEU A 178 7.94 16.27 -10.97
N LYS A 179 9.08 16.56 -11.61
CA LYS A 179 10.31 17.06 -10.97
C LYS A 179 10.26 18.51 -10.50
N ASP A 180 9.23 19.26 -10.89
CA ASP A 180 9.03 20.65 -10.51
C ASP A 180 7.55 20.96 -10.22
N ILE A 181 7.31 22.11 -9.60
CA ILE A 181 5.94 22.56 -9.24
C ILE A 181 5.10 22.77 -10.51
N ALA A 182 5.71 23.23 -11.60
CA ALA A 182 5.02 23.47 -12.87
C ALA A 182 4.45 22.17 -13.49
N ALA A 183 5.18 21.05 -13.38
CA ALA A 183 4.71 19.74 -13.83
C ALA A 183 3.54 19.24 -12.98
N TRP A 184 3.59 19.42 -11.65
CA TRP A 184 2.47 19.10 -10.77
C TRP A 184 1.23 19.94 -11.10
N GLN A 185 1.41 21.23 -11.35
CA GLN A 185 0.32 22.12 -11.74
C GLN A 185 -0.30 21.67 -13.06
N SER A 186 0.51 21.44 -14.09
CA SER A 186 0.06 20.97 -15.40
C SER A 186 -0.69 19.64 -15.29
N TYR A 187 -0.21 18.73 -14.44
CA TYR A 187 -0.84 17.44 -14.19
C TYR A 187 -2.23 17.59 -13.53
N PHE A 188 -2.36 18.42 -12.49
CA PHE A 188 -3.65 18.67 -11.85
C PHE A 188 -4.62 19.46 -12.74
N GLU A 189 -4.14 20.41 -13.54
CA GLU A 189 -4.95 21.10 -14.55
C GLU A 189 -5.46 20.15 -15.63
N LYS A 190 -4.64 19.18 -16.04
CA LYS A 190 -5.08 18.12 -16.96
C LYS A 190 -6.20 17.29 -16.34
N ILE A 191 -6.09 16.94 -15.06
CA ILE A 191 -7.13 16.18 -14.34
C ILE A 191 -8.40 17.03 -14.19
N SER A 192 -8.29 18.32 -13.89
CA SER A 192 -9.45 19.18 -13.64
C SER A 192 -10.33 19.35 -14.89
N LYS A 193 -9.75 19.18 -16.08
CA LYS A 193 -10.46 19.18 -17.37
C LYS A 193 -11.27 17.89 -17.62
N SER A 194 -10.84 16.75 -17.06
CA SER A 194 -11.54 15.47 -17.25
C SER A 194 -12.86 15.45 -16.48
N GLU A 195 -13.98 15.24 -17.16
CA GLU A 195 -15.29 15.09 -16.53
C GLU A 195 -15.38 13.81 -15.70
N PHE A 196 -14.70 12.75 -16.12
CA PHE A 196 -14.67 11.48 -15.42
C PHE A 196 -13.87 11.56 -14.11
N LEU A 197 -12.67 12.13 -14.14
CA LEU A 197 -11.80 12.22 -12.95
C LEU A 197 -12.23 13.30 -11.94
N THR A 198 -13.17 14.16 -12.31
CA THR A 198 -13.76 15.17 -11.41
C THR A 198 -15.16 14.78 -10.91
N GLY A 199 -15.65 13.59 -11.33
CA GLY A 199 -16.96 13.09 -10.98
C GLY A 199 -18.12 13.91 -11.55
N ARG A 200 -17.88 14.63 -12.65
CA ARG A 200 -18.94 15.28 -13.45
C ARG A 200 -19.64 14.29 -14.39
N LYS A 201 -18.93 13.22 -14.77
CA LYS A 201 -19.43 12.14 -15.62
C LYS A 201 -19.32 10.79 -14.93
N ALA A 202 -20.39 10.01 -15.00
CA ALA A 202 -20.41 8.65 -14.48
C ALA A 202 -19.58 7.70 -15.36
N GLY A 203 -18.95 6.70 -14.72
CA GLY A 203 -18.28 5.61 -15.44
C GLY A 203 -19.27 4.63 -16.08
N GLY A 204 -18.75 3.60 -16.75
CA GLY A 204 -19.57 2.54 -17.36
C GLY A 204 -20.46 1.76 -16.38
N ASN A 205 -20.20 1.89 -15.07
CA ASN A 205 -21.00 1.30 -14.00
C ASN A 205 -22.04 2.27 -13.40
N GLY A 206 -22.25 3.44 -14.01
CA GLY A 206 -23.21 4.46 -13.55
C GLY A 206 -22.80 5.22 -12.28
N LYS A 207 -21.63 4.95 -11.70
CA LYS A 207 -21.14 5.64 -10.48
C LYS A 207 -20.23 6.80 -10.84
N LEU A 208 -20.34 7.89 -10.08
CA LEU A 208 -19.40 9.02 -10.14
C LEU A 208 -18.06 8.59 -9.54
N PHE A 209 -16.97 8.91 -10.23
CA PHE A 209 -15.62 8.59 -9.77
C PHE A 209 -14.85 9.86 -9.42
N LYS A 210 -14.26 9.89 -8.22
CA LYS A 210 -13.48 11.03 -7.72
C LYS A 210 -12.22 10.51 -7.02
N PRO A 211 -11.08 10.41 -7.73
CA PRO A 211 -9.86 9.87 -7.17
C PRO A 211 -9.28 10.81 -6.09
N CYS A 212 -8.80 10.22 -5.00
CA CYS A 212 -7.99 10.89 -4.00
C CYS A 212 -6.55 11.09 -4.50
N LEU A 213 -5.78 11.96 -3.84
CA LEU A 213 -4.38 12.25 -4.20
C LEU A 213 -3.52 10.98 -4.31
N GLU A 214 -3.64 10.06 -3.35
CA GLU A 214 -2.90 8.78 -3.34
C GLU A 214 -3.19 7.92 -4.57
N TRP A 215 -4.45 7.91 -5.05
CA TRP A 215 -4.80 7.19 -6.28
C TRP A 215 -4.12 7.82 -7.50
N LEU A 216 -4.09 9.15 -7.57
CA LEU A 216 -3.48 9.90 -8.68
C LEU A 216 -1.95 9.74 -8.71
N THR A 217 -1.29 9.71 -7.54
CA THR A 217 0.16 9.60 -7.43
C THR A 217 0.68 8.17 -7.53
N LYS A 218 -0.19 7.16 -7.57
CA LYS A 218 0.22 5.76 -7.75
C LYS A 218 0.80 5.58 -9.17
N PRO A 219 2.00 4.98 -9.35
CA PRO A 219 2.72 4.96 -10.62
C PRO A 219 1.85 4.49 -11.82
N GLY A 220 1.16 3.35 -11.67
CA GLY A 220 0.33 2.81 -12.74
C GLY A 220 -0.96 3.59 -13.03
N ASN A 221 -1.40 4.46 -12.12
CA ASN A 221 -2.53 5.36 -12.36
C ASN A 221 -2.06 6.70 -12.93
N TYR A 222 -0.94 7.22 -12.41
CA TYR A 222 -0.25 8.37 -12.97
C TYR A 222 -0.02 8.18 -14.47
N ALA A 223 0.58 7.05 -14.89
CA ALA A 223 0.83 6.74 -16.30
C ALA A 223 -0.46 6.83 -17.15
N LYS A 224 -1.55 6.21 -16.70
CA LYS A 224 -2.85 6.26 -17.42
C LYS A 224 -3.38 7.68 -17.57
N VAL A 225 -3.23 8.51 -16.53
CA VAL A 225 -3.68 9.92 -16.58
C VAL A 225 -2.76 10.73 -17.49
N ALA A 226 -1.44 10.55 -17.37
CA ALA A 226 -0.44 11.23 -18.19
C ALA A 226 -0.63 10.90 -19.68
N GLU A 227 -0.88 9.63 -20.01
CA GLU A 227 -1.18 9.12 -21.36
C GLU A 227 -2.55 9.58 -21.90
N GLY A 228 -3.37 10.28 -21.10
CA GLY A 228 -4.65 10.83 -21.58
C GLY A 228 -5.78 9.80 -21.66
N LYS A 229 -5.66 8.63 -21.01
CA LYS A 229 -6.69 7.57 -21.01
C LYS A 229 -8.08 8.05 -20.55
N TYR A 230 -8.12 9.12 -19.76
CA TYR A 230 -9.32 9.69 -19.19
C TYR A 230 -9.65 11.09 -19.73
N GLU A 231 -9.04 11.50 -20.84
CA GLU A 231 -9.44 12.70 -21.55
C GLU A 231 -10.76 12.46 -22.28
N ASP A 232 -11.63 13.48 -22.26
CA ASP A 232 -12.92 13.38 -22.90
C ASP A 232 -12.76 13.39 -24.43
N GLN A 233 -12.92 12.23 -25.06
CA GLN A 233 -12.73 12.04 -26.51
C GLN A 233 -13.56 13.01 -27.38
N LYS A 234 -14.74 13.45 -26.91
CA LYS A 234 -15.55 14.47 -27.60
C LYS A 234 -14.92 15.86 -27.56
N ALA A 235 -14.27 16.24 -26.46
CA ALA A 235 -13.56 17.51 -26.34
C ALA A 235 -12.28 17.52 -27.20
N ALA A 236 -11.58 16.38 -27.27
CA ALA A 236 -10.43 16.21 -28.15
C ALA A 236 -10.81 16.32 -29.64
N LEU A 237 -11.90 15.66 -30.06
CA LEU A 237 -12.39 15.74 -31.45
C LEU A 237 -12.79 17.18 -31.83
N HIS A 238 -13.47 17.90 -30.92
CA HIS A 238 -13.91 19.27 -31.16
C HIS A 238 -12.73 20.26 -31.24
N GLN A 239 -11.69 20.09 -30.40
CA GLN A 239 -10.46 20.89 -30.50
C GLN A 239 -9.68 20.62 -31.78
N MET A 240 -9.69 19.38 -32.29
CA MET A 240 -9.08 19.05 -33.59
C MET A 240 -9.85 19.66 -34.76
N GLN A 241 -11.18 19.77 -34.67
CA GLN A 241 -12.03 20.40 -35.69
C GLN A 241 -11.97 21.94 -35.66
N GLN A 242 -11.62 22.55 -34.52
CA GLN A 242 -11.50 24.00 -34.34
C GLN A 242 -10.09 24.55 -34.66
N ARG A 243 -9.08 23.69 -34.83
CA ARG A 243 -7.76 24.11 -35.34
C ARG A 243 -7.85 24.35 -36.83
N SER A 244 -7.87 25.64 -37.22
CA SER A 244 -7.97 26.08 -38.61
C SER A 244 -6.81 25.53 -39.47
N PRO A 245 -7.02 25.16 -40.76
CA PRO A 245 -5.99 24.55 -41.62
C PRO A 245 -4.77 25.42 -41.95
N SER A 246 -4.74 26.70 -41.54
CA SER A 246 -3.76 27.68 -42.00
C SER A 246 -2.32 27.50 -41.48
N ASP A 247 -2.07 26.65 -40.48
CA ASP A 247 -0.71 26.43 -39.95
C ASP A 247 0.06 25.27 -40.62
N ARG A 248 -0.49 24.65 -41.67
CA ARG A 248 0.18 23.52 -42.36
C ARG A 248 1.01 23.93 -43.59
N VAL A 249 1.05 25.20 -44.00
CA VAL A 249 1.82 25.63 -45.18
C VAL A 249 2.61 26.91 -44.92
N MET A 250 3.74 26.80 -44.22
CA MET A 250 4.82 27.78 -44.27
C MET A 250 6.15 27.08 -43.93
N SER A 251 6.65 26.23 -44.84
CA SER A 251 8.09 25.85 -44.95
C SER A 251 8.27 24.87 -46.12
N ALA A 252 8.18 25.38 -47.34
CA ALA A 252 8.75 24.73 -48.53
C ALA A 252 8.93 25.79 -49.62
N ASP A 253 9.74 26.81 -49.35
CA ASP A 253 10.44 27.49 -50.42
C ASP A 253 11.82 27.95 -49.93
N GLY A 254 12.83 27.52 -50.68
CA GLY A 254 14.24 27.59 -50.33
C GLY A 254 15.03 26.89 -51.42
N GLY A 255 15.06 27.52 -52.59
CA GLY A 255 15.69 27.00 -53.80
C GLY A 255 17.22 26.92 -53.76
N VAL A 256 17.74 26.15 -54.71
CA VAL A 256 19.09 26.21 -55.31
C VAL A 256 18.88 25.65 -56.72
N GLY A 257 19.05 26.36 -57.84
CA GLY A 257 20.17 27.23 -58.19
C GLY A 257 21.18 26.42 -59.01
N LEU A 258 20.98 26.34 -60.33
CA LEU A 258 22.00 26.23 -61.40
C LEU A 258 21.32 26.44 -62.76
#